data_AF-A0A2E9Y742-F1
#
_entry.id   AF-A0A2E9Y742-F1
#
_cell.length_a   1.000
_cell.length_b   1.000
_cell.length_c   1.000
_cell.angle_alpha   90.00
_cell.angle_beta   90.00
_cell.angle_gamma   90.00
#
_symmetry.space_group_name_H-M   'P 1'
#
loop_
_entity.id
_entity.type
_entity.pdbx_description
1 polymer ?
#
loop_
_entity_poly.entity_id
_entity_poly.type
_entity_poly.pdbx_seq_one_letter_code
_entity_poly.pdbx_strand_id
1 'polypeptide(L)'
;MIPDRQIERVYVDKGYVGHDAPKPMRVLRSGQKRGVHGQIRKKLRRRSAIEPVIGHCKEDGHLGPNYLKGHNDDQINAVISAVGYNFRLILKWLKALLAEIVTTICHAIITLSELRASS
;
A
#
# COMPACT_ATOMS: atom_id res chain seq x y z
N MET A 1 -25.24 12.63 -14.66
CA MET A 1 -25.20 12.09 -16.03
C MET A 1 -23.75 12.18 -16.50
N ILE A 2 -23.01 11.08 -16.46
CA ILE A 2 -21.61 11.02 -16.92
C ILE A 2 -21.67 10.84 -18.45
N PRO A 3 -20.95 11.62 -19.26
CA PRO A 3 -20.99 11.47 -20.72
C PRO A 3 -20.59 10.05 -21.13
N ASP A 4 -21.16 9.55 -22.23
CA ASP A 4 -20.99 8.21 -22.82
C ASP A 4 -19.57 7.99 -23.35
N ARG A 5 -18.59 8.07 -22.43
CA ARG A 5 -17.18 7.87 -22.70
C ARG A 5 -16.96 6.38 -22.77
N GLN A 6 -16.81 5.86 -23.98
CA GLN A 6 -16.47 4.45 -24.20
C GLN A 6 -15.21 4.09 -23.39
N ILE A 7 -15.41 3.27 -22.36
CA ILE A 7 -14.35 2.84 -21.46
C ILE A 7 -13.54 1.76 -22.17
N GLU A 8 -12.35 2.12 -22.66
CA GLU A 8 -11.51 1.22 -23.45
C GLU A 8 -11.05 -0.01 -22.64
N ARG A 9 -10.81 0.14 -21.33
CA ARG A 9 -10.26 -0.92 -20.45
C ARG A 9 -10.74 -0.78 -19.01
N VAL A 10 -11.08 -1.90 -18.39
CA VAL A 10 -11.49 -1.97 -16.98
C VAL A 10 -10.63 -2.99 -16.24
N TYR A 11 -10.12 -2.61 -15.06
CA TYR A 11 -9.39 -3.50 -14.17
C TYR A 11 -10.33 -3.98 -13.06
N VAL A 12 -10.44 -5.28 -12.86
CA VAL A 12 -11.38 -5.84 -11.89
C VAL A 12 -10.72 -6.86 -10.98
N ASP A 13 -11.27 -7.00 -9.78
CA ASP A 13 -10.82 -7.95 -8.77
C ASP A 13 -11.07 -9.40 -9.17
N LYS A 14 -10.36 -10.33 -8.51
CA LYS A 14 -10.51 -11.76 -8.78
C LYS A 14 -11.94 -12.26 -8.63
N GLY A 15 -12.69 -11.70 -7.67
CA GLY A 15 -14.08 -12.06 -7.40
C GLY A 15 -15.08 -11.63 -8.47
N TYR A 16 -14.66 -10.88 -9.50
CA TYR A 16 -15.55 -10.52 -10.59
C TYR A 16 -15.94 -11.76 -11.41
N VAL A 17 -17.20 -12.14 -11.25
CA VAL A 17 -17.91 -13.11 -12.08
C VAL A 17 -18.46 -12.31 -13.25
N GLY A 18 -18.01 -12.64 -14.47
CA GLY A 18 -18.22 -11.81 -15.65
C GLY A 18 -19.68 -11.42 -15.85
N HIS A 19 -19.94 -10.11 -15.93
CA HIS A 19 -21.17 -9.59 -16.50
C HIS A 19 -20.97 -9.37 -18.02
N ASP A 20 -22.03 -9.53 -18.82
CA ASP A 20 -22.04 -9.29 -20.27
C ASP A 20 -21.73 -7.82 -20.58
N ALA A 21 -20.44 -7.49 -20.56
CA ALA A 21 -19.95 -6.18 -20.91
C ALA A 21 -19.89 -6.07 -22.45
N PRO A 22 -20.44 -5.00 -23.03
CA PRO A 22 -20.39 -4.79 -24.47
C PRO A 22 -18.93 -4.68 -24.95
N LYS A 23 -18.57 -5.47 -25.97
CA LYS A 23 -17.29 -5.35 -26.69
C LYS A 23 -17.26 -3.97 -27.37
N PRO A 24 -16.19 -3.15 -27.25
CA PRO A 24 -14.77 -3.53 -27.15
C PRO A 24 -14.16 -3.46 -25.73
N MET A 25 -14.96 -3.44 -24.66
CA MET A 25 -14.47 -3.28 -23.29
C MET A 25 -13.53 -4.43 -22.88
N ARG A 26 -12.23 -4.16 -22.75
CA ARG A 26 -11.26 -5.17 -22.30
C ARG A 26 -11.22 -5.23 -20.78
N VAL A 27 -11.90 -6.23 -20.22
CA VAL A 27 -11.90 -6.53 -18.78
C VAL A 27 -10.63 -7.31 -18.42
N LEU A 28 -9.81 -6.74 -17.54
CA LEU A 28 -8.56 -7.33 -17.07
C LEU A 28 -8.69 -7.68 -15.59
N ARG A 29 -8.54 -8.95 -15.25
CA ARG A 29 -8.70 -9.44 -13.88
C ARG A 29 -7.39 -9.40 -13.10
N SER A 30 -7.47 -9.11 -11.80
CA SER A 30 -6.35 -9.22 -10.86
C SER A 30 -5.78 -10.65 -10.88
N GLY A 31 -4.47 -10.79 -11.07
CA GLY A 31 -3.80 -12.09 -11.21
C GLY A 31 -3.91 -12.78 -12.58
N GLN A 32 -4.46 -12.13 -13.61
CA GLN A 32 -4.52 -12.66 -14.97
C GLN A 32 -3.11 -12.83 -15.56
N LYS A 33 -2.73 -14.08 -15.88
CA LYS A 33 -1.41 -14.43 -16.44
C LYS A 33 -1.32 -14.23 -17.96
N ARG A 34 -2.42 -14.44 -18.70
CA ARG A 34 -2.45 -14.40 -20.18
C ARG A 34 -2.88 -13.03 -20.71
N GLY A 35 -2.18 -12.51 -21.71
CA GLY A 35 -2.52 -11.25 -22.39
C GLY A 35 -2.15 -9.97 -21.63
N VAL A 36 -1.46 -10.06 -20.49
CA VAL A 36 -1.07 -8.91 -19.66
C VAL A 36 0.42 -8.59 -19.85
N HIS A 37 0.71 -7.56 -20.64
CA HIS A 37 2.07 -7.19 -21.03
C HIS A 37 2.39 -5.73 -20.68
N GLY A 38 3.68 -5.45 -20.44
CA GLY A 38 4.21 -4.11 -20.20
C GLY A 38 3.50 -3.35 -19.08
N GLN A 39 2.96 -2.17 -19.40
CA GLN A 39 2.31 -1.26 -18.46
C GLN A 39 1.10 -1.89 -17.74
N ILE A 40 0.40 -2.83 -18.39
CA ILE A 40 -0.75 -3.52 -17.81
C ILE A 40 -0.31 -4.39 -16.63
N ARG A 41 0.81 -5.11 -16.77
CA ARG A 41 1.38 -5.93 -15.70
C ARG A 41 1.85 -5.08 -14.53
N LYS A 42 2.46 -3.92 -14.81
CA LYS A 42 2.91 -2.96 -13.78
C LYS A 42 1.72 -2.40 -12.98
N LYS A 43 0.62 -2.04 -13.66
CA LYS A 43 -0.62 -1.56 -13.02
C LYS A 43 -1.26 -2.65 -12.15
N LEU A 44 -1.40 -3.88 -12.66
CA LEU A 44 -1.93 -4.99 -11.86
C LEU A 44 -1.05 -5.31 -10.64
N ARG A 45 0.28 -5.33 -10.80
CA ARG A 45 1.21 -5.59 -9.68
C ARG A 45 1.12 -4.52 -8.59
N ARG A 46 1.00 -3.25 -8.96
CA ARG A 46 0.78 -2.15 -8.00
C ARG A 46 -0.54 -2.34 -7.25
N ARG A 47 -1.63 -2.68 -7.97
CA ARG A 47 -2.95 -2.91 -7.35
C ARG A 47 -2.92 -4.08 -6.36
N SER A 48 -2.31 -5.20 -6.73
CA SER A 48 -2.14 -6.36 -5.85
C SER A 48 -1.28 -6.07 -4.61
N ALA A 49 -0.37 -5.09 -4.65
CA ALA A 49 0.40 -4.66 -3.48
C ALA A 49 -0.39 -3.69 -2.57
N ILE A 50 -1.33 -2.94 -3.14
CA ILE A 50 -2.17 -1.96 -2.42
C ILE A 50 -3.39 -2.63 -1.78
N GLU A 51 -3.95 -3.67 -2.41
CA GLU A 51 -5.12 -4.41 -1.89
C GLU A 51 -4.93 -4.91 -0.44
N PRO A 52 -3.80 -5.56 -0.06
CA PRO A 52 -3.53 -5.94 1.33
C PRO A 52 -3.41 -4.74 2.27
N VAL A 53 -2.81 -3.63 1.80
CA VAL A 53 -2.68 -2.40 2.61
C VAL A 53 -4.04 -1.78 2.88
N ILE A 54 -4.94 -1.77 1.89
CA ILE A 54 -6.34 -1.34 2.08
C ILE A 54 -7.08 -2.30 3.02
N GLY A 55 -6.85 -3.62 2.91
CA GLY A 55 -7.41 -4.61 3.82
C GLY A 55 -6.96 -4.37 5.26
N HIS A 56 -5.65 -4.21 5.48
CA HIS A 56 -5.10 -3.84 6.79
C HIS A 56 -5.62 -2.50 7.29
N CYS A 57 -5.76 -1.48 6.44
CA CYS A 57 -6.36 -0.21 6.87
C CYS A 57 -7.83 -0.40 7.29
N LYS A 58 -8.58 -1.25 6.60
CA LYS A 58 -9.97 -1.59 6.97
C LYS A 58 -10.05 -2.31 8.31
N GLU A 59 -9.17 -3.27 8.55
CA GLU A 59 -9.14 -4.11 9.76
C GLU A 59 -8.51 -3.38 10.97
N ASP A 60 -7.31 -2.82 10.79
CA ASP A 60 -6.48 -2.22 11.85
C ASP A 60 -6.78 -0.72 12.07
N GLY A 61 -7.36 -0.04 11.09
CA GLY A 61 -7.51 1.42 11.07
C GLY A 61 -8.87 1.93 11.54
N HIS A 62 -9.71 1.10 12.16
CA HIS A 62 -11.09 1.42 12.52
C HIS A 62 -11.84 2.13 11.38
N LEU A 63 -11.64 1.66 10.15
CA LEU A 63 -12.38 2.05 8.95
C LEU A 63 -13.79 1.41 8.94
N GLY A 64 -14.31 1.08 10.12
CA GLY A 64 -15.71 0.81 10.34
C GLY A 64 -16.52 2.11 10.18
N PRO A 65 -17.82 2.01 9.93
CA PRO A 65 -18.67 3.18 9.79
C PRO A 65 -18.56 4.07 11.03
N ASN A 66 -18.30 5.36 10.80
CA ASN A 66 -18.22 6.37 11.84
C ASN A 66 -19.66 6.65 12.31
N TYR A 67 -20.01 6.23 13.53
CA TYR A 67 -21.37 6.37 14.08
C TYR A 67 -21.76 7.82 14.41
N LEU A 68 -20.83 8.76 14.21
CA LEU A 68 -21.02 10.18 14.42
C LEU A 68 -21.10 10.85 13.03
N LYS A 69 -22.32 11.20 12.61
CA LYS A 69 -22.65 12.17 11.54
C LYS A 69 -22.38 11.84 10.05
N GLY A 70 -22.27 10.56 9.68
CA GLY A 70 -22.53 10.10 8.29
C GLY A 70 -21.39 10.29 7.27
N HIS A 71 -21.71 10.22 5.97
CA HIS A 71 -20.73 10.00 4.88
C HIS A 71 -19.52 10.93 4.81
N ASN A 72 -19.62 12.19 5.27
CA ASN A 72 -18.50 13.14 5.23
C ASN A 72 -17.44 12.79 6.28
N ASP A 73 -17.87 12.34 7.46
CA ASP A 73 -16.97 11.99 8.55
C ASP A 73 -16.30 10.63 8.30
N ASP A 74 -16.94 9.74 7.54
CA ASP A 74 -16.34 8.50 7.04
C ASP A 74 -15.17 8.77 6.08
N GLN A 75 -15.30 9.77 5.20
CA GLN A 75 -14.22 10.16 4.28
C GLN A 75 -13.01 10.71 5.03
N ILE A 76 -13.25 11.55 6.05
CA ILE A 76 -12.19 12.11 6.88
C ILE A 76 -11.48 10.99 7.65
N ASN A 77 -12.24 10.07 8.24
CA ASN A 77 -11.68 8.90 8.94
C ASN A 77 -10.79 8.05 8.01
N ALA A 78 -11.24 7.79 6.78
CA ALA A 78 -10.45 7.06 5.81
C ALA A 78 -9.12 7.75 5.45
N VAL A 79 -9.14 9.08 5.28
CA VAL A 79 -7.94 9.86 4.97
C VAL A 79 -6.97 9.85 6.15
N ILE A 80 -7.44 10.09 7.37
CA ILE A 80 -6.60 10.12 8.57
C ILE A 80 -5.99 8.74 8.83
N SER A 81 -6.76 7.65 8.67
CA SER A 81 -6.23 6.29 8.83
C SER A 81 -5.16 5.96 7.79
N ALA A 82 -5.32 6.38 6.53
CA ALA A 82 -4.29 6.22 5.50
C ALA A 82 -3.00 7.02 5.83
N VAL A 83 -3.17 8.25 6.33
CA VAL A 83 -2.04 9.09 6.78
C VAL A 83 -1.33 8.46 7.98
N GLY A 84 -2.07 7.96 8.97
CA GLY A 84 -1.54 7.27 10.14
C GLY A 84 -0.75 6.01 9.77
N TYR A 85 -1.23 5.24 8.79
CA TYR A 85 -0.50 4.09 8.25
C TYR A 85 0.85 4.50 7.64
N ASN A 86 0.88 5.56 6.83
CA ASN A 86 2.12 6.08 6.24
C ASN A 86 3.11 6.55 7.32
N PHE A 87 2.64 7.26 8.35
CA PHE A 87 3.50 7.67 9.47
C PHE A 87 4.07 6.46 10.22
N ARG A 88 3.27 5.41 10.43
CA ARG A 88 3.75 4.18 11.07
C ARG A 88 4.86 3.51 10.25
N LEU A 89 4.78 3.55 8.92
CA LEU A 89 5.83 3.04 8.04
C LEU A 89 7.11 3.87 8.16
N ILE A 90 7.00 5.20 8.11
CA ILE A 90 8.15 6.11 8.28
C ILE A 90 8.83 5.89 9.63
N LEU A 91 8.05 5.80 10.71
CA LEU A 91 8.59 5.56 12.05
C LEU A 91 9.30 4.20 12.17
N LYS A 92 8.82 3.15 11.49
CA LYS A 92 9.52 1.86 11.43
C LYS A 92 10.89 2.00 10.75
N TRP A 93 10.96 2.72 9.63
CA TRP A 93 12.22 2.99 8.94
C TRP A 93 13.19 3.82 9.80
N LEU A 94 12.70 4.87 10.45
CA LEU A 94 13.52 5.70 11.33
C LEU A 94 14.05 4.92 12.54
N LYS A 95 13.24 4.03 13.12
CA LYS A 95 13.69 3.14 14.21
C LYS A 95 14.79 2.19 13.76
N ALA A 96 14.66 1.60 12.57
CA ALA A 96 15.70 0.73 12.00
C ALA A 96 17.00 1.51 11.75
N LEU A 97 16.90 2.69 11.14
CA LEU A 97 18.05 3.56 10.89
C LEU A 97 18.77 3.96 12.18
N LEU A 98 18.00 4.34 13.22
CA LEU A 98 18.57 4.69 14.52
C LEU A 98 19.31 3.51 15.15
N ALA A 99 18.75 2.30 15.05
CA ALA A 99 19.39 1.09 15.55
C ALA A 99 20.73 0.79 14.85
N GLU A 100 20.81 0.98 13.53
CA GLU A 100 22.05 0.84 12.76
C GLU A 100 23.11 1.87 13.18
N ILE A 101 22.71 3.13 13.38
CA ILE A 101 23.61 4.20 13.83
C ILE A 101 24.18 3.87 15.22
N VAL A 102 23.31 3.50 16.16
CA VAL A 102 23.73 3.15 17.52
C VAL A 102 24.68 1.95 17.51
N THR A 103 24.34 0.90 16.75
CA THR A 103 25.20 -0.29 16.60
C THR A 103 26.58 0.08 16.08
N THR A 104 26.64 0.92 15.05
CA THR A 104 27.90 1.38 14.44
C THR A 104 28.74 2.19 15.43
N ILE A 105 28.11 3.11 16.18
CA ILE A 105 28.79 3.91 17.21
C ILE A 105 29.33 3.02 18.33
N CYS A 106 28.52 2.09 18.84
CA CYS A 106 28.94 1.15 19.88
C CYS A 106 30.15 0.31 19.41
N HIS A 107 30.09 -0.21 18.19
CA HIS A 107 31.20 -0.98 17.61
C HIS A 107 32.47 -0.13 17.52
N ALA A 108 32.38 1.10 17.01
CA ALA A 108 33.53 2.01 16.91
C ALA A 108 34.15 2.33 18.28
N ILE A 109 33.33 2.52 19.31
CA ILE A 109 33.79 2.77 20.69
C ILE A 109 34.54 1.55 21.24
N ILE A 110 34.00 0.34 21.03
CA ILE A 110 34.62 -0.91 21.47
C ILE A 110 35.97 -1.10 20.79
N THR A 111 36.02 -1.01 19.45
CA THR A 111 37.26 -1.15 18.68
C THR A 111 38.32 -0.12 19.10
N LEU A 112 37.93 1.14 19.33
CA LEU A 112 38.86 2.17 19.80
C LEU A 112 39.40 1.87 21.21
N SER A 113 38.57 1.30 22.07
CA SER A 113 38.96 0.91 23.43
C SER A 113 39.94 -0.26 23.41
N GLU A 114 39.73 -1.25 22.54
CA GLU A 114 40.64 -2.37 22.33
C GLU A 114 42.02 -1.92 21.82
N LEU A 115 42.04 -1.00 20.84
CA LEU A 115 43.29 -0.42 20.33
C LEU A 115 44.06 0.35 21.42
N ARG A 116 43.36 1.07 22.29
CA ARG A 116 43.96 1.78 23.42
C ARG A 116 44.47 0.85 24.52
N ALA A 117 43.85 -0.30 24.73
CA ALA A 117 44.31 -1.29 25.70
C ALA A 117 45.52 -2.11 25.19
N SER A 118 45.75 -2.09 23.88
CA SER A 118 46.83 -2.82 23.20
C SER A 118 48.12 -2.00 23.00
N SER A 119 48.09 -0.71 23.32
CA SER A 119 49.22 0.24 23.21
C SER A 119 49.80 0.53 24.58
#